data_AF-A0A7Y7LW81-F1
#
_entry.id   AF-A0A7Y7LW81-F1
#
_cell.length_a   1.000
_cell.length_b   1.000
_cell.length_c   1.000
_cell.angle_alpha   90.00
_cell.angle_beta   90.00
_cell.angle_gamma   90.00
#
_symmetry.space_group_name_H-M   'P 1'
#
loop_
_entity.id
_entity.type
_entity.pdbx_description
1 polymer ?
#
loop_
_entity_poly.entity_id
_entity_poly.type
_entity_poly.pdbx_seq_one_letter_code
_entity_poly.pdbx_strand_id
1 'polypeptide(L)'
;MQSPAAAPQKPPPLIIGVEGIAPKPIELTPAAVPVINWRMVGALPPFQMFVHELAPCPPGCDSQEWAIDYALRFTGQRGDDVLMGEYSAWHEAKGYWSNETPLGVLKD
;
A
#
# COMPACT_ATOMS: atom_id res chain seq x y z
N MET A 1 47.99 -66.91 -4.22
CA MET A 1 47.20 -66.92 -5.47
C MET A 1 46.07 -65.91 -5.30
N GLN A 2 45.93 -64.97 -6.24
CA GLN A 2 44.93 -63.88 -6.23
C GLN A 2 43.57 -64.37 -6.75
N SER A 3 42.48 -63.80 -6.23
CA SER A 3 41.16 -63.71 -6.89
C SER A 3 40.67 -62.26 -6.82
N PRO A 4 40.06 -61.70 -7.89
CA PRO A 4 39.85 -60.26 -8.04
C PRO A 4 38.54 -59.77 -7.41
N ALA A 5 38.55 -58.53 -6.91
CA ALA A 5 37.36 -57.82 -6.42
C ALA A 5 36.53 -57.30 -7.60
N ALA A 6 35.23 -57.63 -7.63
CA ALA A 6 34.27 -57.12 -8.62
C ALA A 6 33.83 -55.69 -8.26
N ALA A 7 33.86 -54.78 -9.24
CA ALA A 7 33.43 -53.38 -9.05
C ALA A 7 31.89 -53.26 -8.97
N PRO A 8 31.35 -52.38 -8.11
CA PRO A 8 29.90 -52.27 -7.91
C PRO A 8 29.20 -51.58 -9.10
N GLN A 9 28.16 -52.21 -9.65
CA GLN A 9 27.29 -51.60 -10.67
C GLN A 9 26.33 -50.60 -10.01
N LYS A 10 26.23 -49.40 -10.59
CA LYS A 10 25.27 -48.38 -10.15
C LYS A 10 23.84 -48.74 -10.62
N PRO A 11 22.81 -48.46 -9.82
CA PRO A 11 21.43 -48.64 -10.25
C PRO A 11 21.05 -47.69 -11.39
N PRO A 12 20.10 -48.07 -12.25
CA PRO A 12 19.70 -47.27 -13.41
C PRO A 12 19.11 -45.91 -13.00
N PRO A 13 19.23 -44.87 -13.84
CA PRO A 13 18.78 -43.52 -13.53
C PRO A 13 17.25 -43.42 -13.37
N LEU A 14 16.80 -42.70 -12.35
CA LEU A 14 15.39 -42.35 -12.18
C LEU A 14 15.08 -41.07 -12.99
N ILE A 15 14.14 -41.16 -13.93
CA ILE A 15 13.68 -40.00 -14.71
C ILE A 15 12.35 -39.53 -14.14
N ILE A 16 12.31 -38.30 -13.62
CA ILE A 16 11.10 -37.62 -13.14
C ILE A 16 10.75 -36.56 -14.18
N GLY A 17 9.57 -36.68 -14.81
CA GLY A 17 9.03 -35.66 -15.70
C GLY A 17 8.37 -34.52 -14.91
N VAL A 18 8.51 -33.29 -15.39
CA VAL A 18 7.75 -32.12 -14.92
C VAL A 18 6.75 -31.75 -16.00
N GLU A 19 5.46 -31.87 -15.70
CA GLU A 19 4.41 -31.26 -16.51
C GLU A 19 4.18 -29.82 -16.01
N GLY A 20 4.18 -28.86 -16.95
CA GLY A 20 3.94 -27.45 -16.63
C GLY A 20 2.49 -27.19 -16.25
N ILE A 21 2.27 -26.28 -15.30
CA ILE A 21 0.92 -25.84 -14.91
C ILE A 21 0.31 -25.08 -16.09
N ALA A 22 -0.81 -25.56 -16.62
CA ALA A 22 -1.59 -24.83 -17.61
C ALA A 22 -2.06 -23.49 -17.02
N PRO A 23 -1.88 -22.36 -17.72
CA PRO A 23 -2.31 -21.06 -17.21
C PRO A 23 -3.84 -21.06 -17.08
N LYS A 24 -4.33 -20.97 -15.84
CA LYS A 24 -5.75 -20.70 -15.59
C LYS A 24 -6.03 -19.26 -16.03
N PRO A 25 -7.11 -19.00 -16.80
CA PRO A 25 -7.52 -17.65 -17.14
C PRO A 25 -7.74 -16.82 -15.88
N ILE A 26 -7.14 -15.63 -15.83
CA ILE A 26 -7.37 -14.66 -14.76
C ILE A 26 -8.71 -13.98 -15.08
N GLU A 27 -9.74 -14.26 -14.30
CA GLU A 27 -10.98 -13.48 -14.36
C GLU A 27 -10.66 -12.07 -13.86
N LEU A 28 -10.81 -11.07 -14.74
CA LEU A 28 -10.70 -9.65 -14.40
C LEU A 28 -11.79 -9.31 -13.39
N THR A 29 -11.43 -9.39 -12.12
CA THR A 29 -12.19 -8.82 -11.00
C THR A 29 -12.49 -7.35 -11.33
N PRO A 30 -13.68 -6.81 -11.02
CA PRO A 30 -14.02 -5.42 -11.33
C PRO A 30 -12.90 -4.47 -10.89
N ALA A 31 -12.61 -3.48 -11.73
CA ALA A 31 -11.49 -2.54 -11.59
C ALA A 31 -11.28 -2.15 -10.13
N ALA A 32 -10.09 -2.45 -9.60
CA ALA A 32 -9.72 -2.10 -8.23
C ALA A 32 -10.05 -0.63 -7.99
N VAL A 33 -10.91 -0.36 -7.01
CA VAL A 33 -11.19 1.01 -6.57
C VAL A 33 -9.82 1.60 -6.19
N PRO A 34 -9.41 2.75 -6.76
CA PRO A 34 -8.11 3.33 -6.45
C PRO A 34 -8.04 3.62 -4.95
N VAL A 35 -7.22 2.84 -4.25
CA VAL A 35 -7.00 2.98 -2.81
C VAL A 35 -6.14 4.23 -2.58
N ILE A 36 -6.63 5.16 -1.79
CA ILE A 36 -5.90 6.39 -1.46
C ILE A 36 -4.70 6.01 -0.57
N ASN A 37 -3.50 6.44 -0.96
CA ASN A 37 -2.31 6.22 -0.14
C ASN A 37 -2.23 7.26 0.99
N TRP A 38 -2.91 6.98 2.09
CA TRP A 38 -2.94 7.87 3.26
C TRP A 38 -1.59 8.12 3.92
N ARG A 39 -0.59 7.26 3.70
CA ARG A 39 0.77 7.54 4.18
C ARG A 39 1.39 8.71 3.42
N MET A 40 1.15 8.78 2.10
CA MET A 40 1.60 9.93 1.30
C MET A 40 0.82 11.18 1.64
N VAL A 41 -0.51 11.08 1.73
CA VAL A 41 -1.37 12.23 2.07
C VAL A 41 -1.05 12.75 3.48
N GLY A 42 -0.80 11.86 4.45
CA GLY A 42 -0.39 12.18 5.81
C GLY A 42 0.92 12.98 5.92
N ALA A 43 1.81 12.83 4.94
CA ALA A 43 3.06 13.59 4.85
C ALA A 43 2.86 15.00 4.27
N LEU A 44 1.70 15.33 3.72
CA LEU A 44 1.43 16.64 3.14
C LEU A 44 1.16 17.67 4.25
N PRO A 45 1.81 18.85 4.24
CA PRO A 45 1.54 19.91 5.21
C PRO A 45 0.07 20.34 5.31
N PRO A 46 -0.70 20.49 4.21
CA PRO A 46 -2.12 20.81 4.31
C PRO A 46 -2.92 19.76 5.08
N PHE A 47 -2.65 18.47 4.86
CA PHE A 47 -3.36 17.41 5.55
C PHE A 47 -2.99 17.33 7.04
N GLN A 48 -1.72 17.54 7.39
CA GLN A 48 -1.31 17.62 8.81
C GLN A 48 -2.02 18.78 9.53
N MET A 49 -2.19 19.92 8.85
CA MET A 49 -2.92 21.05 9.41
C MET A 49 -4.42 20.77 9.55
N PHE A 50 -5.04 20.10 8.57
CA PHE A 50 -6.42 19.63 8.65
C PHE A 50 -6.64 18.73 9.87
N VAL A 51 -5.77 17.73 10.07
CA VAL A 51 -5.86 16.84 11.23
C VAL A 51 -5.63 17.61 12.53
N HIS A 52 -4.69 18.56 12.57
CA HIS A 52 -4.42 19.36 13.76
C HIS A 52 -5.65 20.16 14.24
N GLU A 53 -6.48 20.65 13.31
CA GLU A 53 -7.70 21.39 13.65
C GLU A 53 -8.82 20.49 14.21
N LEU A 54 -8.85 19.21 13.83
CA LEU A 54 -9.86 18.26 14.29
C LEU A 54 -9.43 17.49 15.54
N ALA A 55 -8.18 17.07 15.56
CA ALA A 55 -7.57 16.25 16.59
C ALA A 55 -6.11 16.68 16.76
N PRO A 56 -5.84 17.69 17.60
CA PRO A 56 -4.49 18.18 17.85
C PRO A 56 -3.56 17.05 18.28
N CYS A 57 -2.36 17.02 17.70
CA CYS A 57 -1.32 16.06 18.06
C CYS A 57 -0.92 16.25 19.54
N PRO A 58 -0.91 15.20 20.37
CA PRO A 58 -0.47 15.30 21.76
C PRO A 58 1.00 15.75 21.87
N PRO A 59 1.39 16.42 22.97
CA PRO A 59 2.79 16.78 23.20
C PRO A 59 3.72 15.56 23.19
N GLY A 60 4.86 15.66 22.50
CA GLY A 60 5.85 14.58 22.41
C GLY A 60 5.55 13.52 21.34
N CYS A 61 4.48 13.70 20.56
CA CYS A 61 4.20 12.90 19.37
C CYS A 61 4.65 13.62 18.09
N ASP A 62 4.95 12.83 17.06
CA ASP A 62 5.23 13.35 15.72
C ASP A 62 3.91 13.68 15.00
N SER A 63 3.81 14.89 14.43
CA SER A 63 2.57 15.36 13.80
C SER A 63 2.22 14.62 12.51
N GLN A 64 3.23 14.16 11.77
CA GLN A 64 3.03 13.41 10.54
C GLN A 64 2.52 12.01 10.86
N GLU A 65 3.19 11.28 11.76
CA GLU A 65 2.74 9.96 12.22
C GLU A 65 1.33 10.03 12.81
N TRP A 66 1.04 11.08 13.60
CA TRP A 66 -0.31 11.32 14.12
C TRP A 66 -1.36 11.52 13.02
N ALA A 67 -1.03 12.26 11.96
CA ALA A 67 -1.94 12.47 10.84
C ALA A 67 -2.18 11.18 10.03
N ILE A 68 -1.14 10.37 9.83
CA ILE A 68 -1.26 9.06 9.19
C ILE A 68 -2.15 8.13 10.04
N ASP A 69 -1.90 8.04 11.34
CA ASP A 69 -2.68 7.21 12.27
C ASP A 69 -4.13 7.68 12.38
N TYR A 70 -4.37 8.99 12.33
CA TYR A 70 -5.72 9.55 12.24
C TYR A 70 -6.43 9.06 10.98
N ALA A 71 -5.78 9.21 9.82
CA ALA A 71 -6.35 8.81 8.53
C ALA A 71 -6.70 7.32 8.50
N LEU A 72 -5.75 6.44 8.87
CA LEU A 72 -5.96 4.99 8.87
C LEU A 72 -7.10 4.55 9.80
N ARG A 73 -7.21 5.16 10.99
CA ARG A 73 -8.32 4.88 11.91
C ARG A 73 -9.65 5.37 11.37
N PHE A 74 -9.68 6.57 10.81
CA PHE A 74 -10.88 7.17 10.26
C PHE A 74 -11.39 6.35 9.07
N THR A 75 -10.53 6.02 8.12
CA THR A 75 -10.94 5.30 6.91
C THR A 75 -11.36 3.87 7.21
N GLY A 76 -10.75 3.23 8.21
CA GLY A 76 -11.21 1.93 8.73
C GLY A 76 -12.61 1.97 9.36
N GLN A 77 -13.13 3.14 9.75
CA GLN A 77 -14.45 3.31 10.37
C GLN A 77 -15.50 3.89 9.41
N ARG A 78 -15.09 4.85 8.58
CA ARG A 78 -15.99 5.70 7.78
C ARG A 78 -15.74 5.63 6.27
N GLY A 79 -14.63 5.04 5.83
CA GLY A 79 -14.26 4.96 4.41
C GLY A 79 -13.33 6.07 3.92
N ASP A 80 -12.66 5.81 2.80
CA ASP A 80 -11.71 6.72 2.14
C ASP A 80 -12.40 7.92 1.50
N ASP A 81 -13.56 7.69 0.89
CA ASP A 81 -14.40 8.69 0.21
C ASP A 81 -14.85 9.79 1.17
N VAL A 82 -15.25 9.41 2.39
CA VAL A 82 -15.67 10.36 3.42
C VAL A 82 -14.51 11.24 3.86
N LEU A 83 -13.35 10.66 4.18
CA LEU A 83 -12.19 11.44 4.62
C LEU A 83 -11.67 12.34 3.50
N MET A 84 -11.59 11.82 2.28
CA MET A 84 -11.13 12.59 1.13
C MET A 84 -12.07 13.76 0.82
N GLY A 85 -13.39 13.55 0.93
CA GLY A 85 -14.39 14.59 0.74
C GLY A 85 -14.29 15.70 1.79
N GLU A 86 -14.22 15.33 3.07
CA GLU A 86 -14.07 16.29 4.18
C GLU A 86 -12.78 17.11 4.06
N TYR A 87 -11.66 16.44 3.78
CA TYR A 87 -10.36 17.11 3.59
C TYR A 87 -10.34 18.01 2.34
N SER A 88 -10.91 17.56 1.22
CA SER A 88 -10.96 18.38 -0.01
C SER A 88 -11.75 19.67 0.19
N ALA A 89 -12.92 19.58 0.85
CA ALA A 89 -13.74 20.74 1.16
C ALA A 89 -13.02 21.72 2.10
N TRP A 90 -12.34 21.20 3.13
CA TRP A 90 -11.53 22.01 4.02
C TRP A 90 -10.37 22.69 3.29
N HIS A 91 -9.66 21.96 2.42
CA HIS A 91 -8.50 22.45 1.68
C HIS A 91 -8.89 23.61 0.75
N GLU A 92 -10.01 23.47 0.03
CA GLU A 92 -10.57 24.53 -0.80
C GLU A 92 -10.99 25.74 0.05
N ALA A 93 -11.67 25.53 1.17
CA ALA A 93 -12.13 26.60 2.05
C ALA A 93 -10.98 27.40 2.69
N LYS A 94 -9.84 26.77 2.99
CA LYS A 94 -8.65 27.48 3.51
C LYS A 94 -8.04 28.43 2.48
N GLY A 95 -8.06 28.05 1.20
CA GLY A 95 -7.57 28.88 0.10
C GLY A 95 -6.06 29.16 0.07
N TYR A 96 -5.28 28.65 1.02
CA TYR A 96 -3.82 28.87 1.09
C TYR A 96 -3.05 28.14 -0.02
N TRP A 97 -3.65 27.09 -0.58
CA TRP A 97 -3.04 26.17 -1.54
C TRP A 97 -3.77 26.23 -2.88
N SER A 98 -3.92 27.44 -3.42
CA SER A 98 -4.67 27.67 -4.65
C SER A 98 -4.02 27.01 -5.87
N ASN A 99 -2.70 26.82 -5.85
CA ASN A 99 -1.89 26.23 -6.92
C ASN A 99 -1.71 24.71 -6.82
N GLU A 100 -2.30 24.04 -5.83
CA GLU A 100 -2.21 22.58 -5.71
C GLU A 100 -3.56 21.92 -5.43
N THR A 101 -3.63 20.63 -5.75
CA THR A 101 -4.75 19.75 -5.40
C THR A 101 -4.57 19.25 -3.96
N PRO A 102 -5.65 18.76 -3.31
CA PRO A 102 -5.55 18.16 -1.97
C PRO A 102 -4.53 17.00 -1.87
N LEU A 103 -4.19 16.36 -3.00
CA LEU A 103 -3.19 15.29 -3.07
C LEU A 103 -1.75 15.80 -3.30
N GLY A 104 -1.51 17.11 -3.25
CA GLY A 104 -0.18 17.72 -3.41
C GLY A 104 0.30 17.82 -4.86
N VAL A 105 -0.58 17.66 -5.84
CA VAL A 105 -0.25 17.85 -7.27
C VAL A 105 -0.47 19.31 -7.64
N LEU A 106 0.52 19.96 -8.28
CA LEU A 106 0.38 21.33 -8.79
C LEU A 106 -0.70 21.39 -9.89
N LYS A 107 -1.46 22.47 -9.90
CA LYS A 107 -2.41 22.80 -10.95
C LYS A 107 -1.67 23.50 -12.10
N ASP A 108 -2.03 23.15 -13.33
CA ASP A 108 -1.53 23.80 -14.55
C ASP A 108 -2.10 25.21 -14.74
#